data_AF-A0A3D2S426-F1
#
_entry.id   AF-A0A3D2S426-F1
#
_cell.length_a   1.000
_cell.length_b   1.000
_cell.length_c   1.000
_cell.angle_alpha   90.00
_cell.angle_beta   90.00
_cell.angle_gamma   90.00
#
_symmetry.space_group_name_H-M   'P 1'
#
loop_
_entity.id
_entity.type
_entity.pdbx_description
1 polymer ?
#
loop_
_entity_poly.entity_id
_entity_poly.type
_entity_poly.pdbx_seq_one_letter_code
_entity_poly.pdbx_strand_id
1 'polypeptide(L)'
;MARKKRQWLLVTGLLLVVVIAVTAAIGMRYYRYLYHSTVASSPGDKIIHIATGSGIDQLVDTLLSRQLIEDEKAFRWVAEMKKYDSNIKPGRYRVPAGLNND
;
A
#
# COMPACT_ATOMS: atom_id res chain seq x y z
N MET A 1 32.02 -37.83 10.13
CA MET A 1 31.58 -36.52 10.67
C MET A 1 31.54 -35.39 9.62
N ALA A 2 32.51 -35.27 8.70
CA ALA A 2 32.58 -34.16 7.73
C ALA A 2 31.40 -34.03 6.74
N ARG A 3 30.87 -35.15 6.21
CA ARG A 3 29.73 -35.14 5.26
C ARG A 3 28.44 -34.60 5.90
N LYS A 4 28.15 -35.00 7.14
CA LYS A 4 26.97 -34.52 7.90
C LYS A 4 27.08 -33.02 8.15
N LYS A 5 28.25 -32.52 8.57
CA LYS A 5 28.51 -31.08 8.77
C LYS A 5 28.30 -30.25 7.49
N ARG A 6 28.74 -30.77 6.33
CA ARG A 6 28.53 -30.14 5.02
C ARG A 6 27.05 -30.10 4.61
N GLN A 7 26.29 -31.18 4.85
CA GLN A 7 24.86 -31.20 4.57
C GLN A 7 24.08 -30.20 5.43
N TRP A 8 24.44 -30.05 6.71
CA TRP A 8 23.83 -29.04 7.59
C TRP A 8 24.14 -27.61 7.12
N LEU A 9 25.37 -27.32 6.71
CA LEU A 9 25.73 -26.01 6.15
C LEU A 9 24.92 -25.67 4.87
N LEU A 10 24.71 -26.66 4.00
CA LEU A 10 23.89 -26.49 2.79
C LEU A 10 22.41 -26.26 3.12
N VAL A 11 21.86 -27.00 4.08
CA VAL A 11 20.46 -26.82 4.52
C VAL A 11 20.27 -25.47 5.20
N THR A 12 21.17 -25.07 6.09
CA THR A 12 21.11 -23.75 6.75
C THR A 12 21.24 -22.62 5.73
N GLY A 13 22.16 -22.75 4.76
CA GLY A 13 22.32 -21.77 3.67
C GLY A 13 21.06 -21.66 2.82
N LEU A 14 20.45 -22.79 2.44
CA LEU A 14 19.20 -22.80 1.69
C LEU A 14 18.06 -22.14 2.47
N LEU A 15 17.95 -22.44 3.77
CA LEU A 15 16.92 -21.87 4.63
C LEU A 15 17.08 -20.35 4.76
N LEU A 16 18.32 -19.86 4.87
CA LEU A 16 18.64 -18.43 4.87
C LEU A 16 18.21 -17.75 3.57
N VAL A 17 18.50 -18.37 2.41
CA VAL A 17 18.09 -17.86 1.10
C VAL A 17 16.56 -17.79 0.99
N VAL A 18 15.85 -18.81 1.46
CA VAL A 18 14.37 -18.81 1.47
C VAL A 18 13.83 -17.68 2.33
N VAL A 19 14.37 -17.47 3.53
CA VAL A 19 13.94 -16.39 4.42
C VAL A 19 14.17 -15.02 3.77
N ILE A 20 15.34 -14.78 3.16
CA ILE A 20 15.65 -13.53 2.46
C ILE A 20 14.70 -13.31 1.27
N ALA A 21 14.41 -14.36 0.50
CA ALA A 21 13.50 -14.26 -0.64
C ALA A 21 12.08 -13.90 -0.20
N VAL A 22 11.59 -14.51 0.89
CA VAL A 22 10.25 -14.23 1.44
C VAL A 22 10.17 -12.81 1.99
N THR A 23 11.16 -12.36 2.76
CA THR A 23 11.15 -10.98 3.30
C THR A 23 11.28 -9.94 2.20
N ALA A 24 12.10 -10.18 1.18
CA ALA A 24 12.19 -9.31 0.01
C ALA A 24 10.86 -9.25 -0.75
N ALA A 25 10.18 -10.38 -0.95
CA ALA A 25 8.88 -10.41 -1.62
C ALA A 25 7.81 -9.63 -0.86
N ILE A 26 7.76 -9.76 0.48
CA ILE A 26 6.86 -9.00 1.34
C ILE A 26 7.20 -7.51 1.27
N GLY A 27 8.49 -7.15 1.41
CA GLY A 27 8.96 -5.77 1.35
C GLY A 27 8.64 -5.10 0.02
N MET A 28 8.84 -5.78 -1.11
CA MET A 28 8.46 -5.27 -2.44
C MET A 28 6.96 -5.03 -2.56
N ARG A 29 6.13 -5.91 -1.98
CA ARG A 29 4.67 -5.72 -1.97
C ARG A 29 4.26 -4.50 -1.15
N TYR A 30 4.83 -4.35 0.05
CA TYR A 30 4.62 -3.17 0.90
C TYR A 30 5.04 -1.89 0.19
N TYR A 31 6.23 -1.89 -0.41
CA TYR A 31 6.74 -0.75 -1.16
C TYR A 31 5.80 -0.35 -2.29
N ARG A 32 5.27 -1.32 -3.03
CA ARG A 32 4.28 -1.04 -4.07
C ARG A 32 2.99 -0.44 -3.49
N TYR A 33 2.43 -0.94 -2.39
CA TYR A 33 1.18 -0.36 -1.88
C TYR A 33 1.32 1.08 -1.35
N LEU A 34 2.49 1.44 -0.82
CA LEU A 34 2.75 2.79 -0.32
C LEU A 34 3.17 3.78 -1.42
N TYR A 35 4.07 3.35 -2.31
CA TYR A 35 4.75 4.24 -3.25
C TYR A 35 4.32 4.07 -4.70
N HIS A 36 3.49 3.08 -5.03
CA HIS A 36 2.88 3.05 -6.35
C HIS A 36 1.89 4.20 -6.45
N SER A 37 2.06 5.00 -7.50
CA SER A 37 1.45 6.31 -7.64
C SER A 37 -0.05 6.24 -7.37
N THR A 38 -0.46 6.89 -6.30
CA THR A 38 -1.79 7.44 -6.21
C THR A 38 -1.79 8.64 -7.16
N VAL A 39 -2.94 9.05 -7.68
CA VAL A 39 -3.06 10.08 -8.73
C VAL A 39 -2.58 9.62 -10.11
N ALA A 40 -3.59 9.28 -10.91
CA ALA A 40 -3.54 9.30 -12.36
C ALA A 40 -2.82 10.56 -12.86
N SER A 41 -2.06 10.41 -13.93
CA SER A 41 -1.30 11.42 -14.68
C SER A 41 -2.09 12.63 -15.20
N SER A 42 -3.22 12.99 -14.59
CA SER A 42 -3.99 14.21 -14.87
C SER A 42 -3.24 15.44 -14.38
N PRO A 43 -2.95 16.41 -15.27
CA PRO A 43 -2.32 17.66 -14.88
C PRO A 43 -3.29 18.49 -14.02
N GLY A 44 -2.84 18.84 -12.81
CA GLY A 44 -3.51 19.80 -11.93
C GLY A 44 -4.09 19.22 -10.65
N ASP A 45 -4.26 20.10 -9.66
CA ASP A 45 -4.75 19.74 -8.34
C ASP A 45 -6.26 19.49 -8.37
N LYS A 46 -6.71 18.39 -7.76
CA LYS A 46 -8.13 18.04 -7.68
C LYS A 46 -8.68 18.44 -6.31
N ILE A 47 -9.86 19.03 -6.28
CA ILE A 47 -10.59 19.28 -5.04
C ILE A 47 -11.59 18.15 -4.86
N ILE A 48 -11.55 17.50 -3.69
CA ILE A 48 -12.56 16.51 -3.27
C ILE A 48 -13.33 17.01 -2.07
N HIS A 49 -14.58 16.56 -1.98
CA HIS A 49 -15.40 16.76 -0.80
C HIS A 49 -15.77 15.39 -0.23
N ILE A 50 -15.42 15.19 1.04
CA ILE A 50 -15.80 14.01 1.82
C ILE A 50 -16.97 14.45 2.70
N ALA A 51 -18.14 13.85 2.50
CA ALA A 51 -19.33 14.20 3.25
C ALA A 51 -19.26 13.70 4.69
N THR A 52 -19.97 14.38 5.60
CA THR A 52 -20.09 13.94 6.99
C THR A 52 -20.79 12.59 7.07
N GLY A 53 -20.20 11.65 7.80
CA GLY A 53 -20.72 10.29 7.93
C GLY A 53 -20.34 9.35 6.77
N SER A 54 -19.51 9.80 5.82
CA SER A 54 -18.99 8.91 4.79
C SER A 54 -18.13 7.80 5.38
N GLY A 55 -18.50 6.55 5.08
CA GLY A 55 -17.71 5.37 5.37
C GLY A 55 -16.59 5.14 4.34
N ILE A 56 -15.74 4.14 4.61
CA ILE A 56 -14.56 3.84 3.78
C ILE A 56 -14.93 3.51 2.34
N ASP A 57 -16.07 2.86 2.12
CA ASP A 57 -16.54 2.49 0.78
C ASP A 57 -16.88 3.73 -0.06
N GLN A 58 -17.64 4.68 0.50
CA GLN A 58 -17.98 5.93 -0.19
C GLN A 58 -16.74 6.78 -0.48
N LEU A 59 -15.77 6.78 0.43
CA LEU A 59 -14.49 7.45 0.21
C LEU A 59 -13.74 6.82 -0.97
N VAL A 60 -13.59 5.50 -0.96
CA VAL A 60 -12.93 4.74 -2.04
C VAL A 60 -13.60 5.00 -3.39
N ASP A 61 -14.94 4.94 -3.45
CA ASP A 61 -15.70 5.23 -4.66
C ASP A 61 -15.46 6.66 -5.17
N THR A 62 -15.42 7.63 -4.25
CA THR A 62 -15.12 9.04 -4.57
C THR A 62 -13.71 9.21 -5.12
N LEU A 63 -12.73 8.50 -4.55
CA LEU A 63 -11.34 8.55 -5.00
C LEU A 63 -11.15 7.84 -6.35
N LEU A 64 -11.77 6.67 -6.57
CA LEU A 64 -11.72 5.93 -7.83
C LEU A 64 -12.40 6.71 -8.97
N SER A 65 -13.62 7.21 -8.75
CA SER A 65 -14.36 7.97 -9.76
C SER A 65 -13.64 9.24 -10.21
N ARG A 66 -12.82 9.82 -9.32
CA ARG A 66 -11.99 11.00 -9.62
C ARG A 66 -10.58 10.64 -10.09
N GLN A 67 -10.28 9.35 -10.29
CA GLN A 67 -8.97 8.84 -10.70
C GLN A 67 -7.86 9.33 -9.75
N LEU A 68 -8.17 9.38 -8.46
CA LEU A 68 -7.24 9.76 -7.41
C LEU A 68 -6.51 8.56 -6.85
N ILE A 69 -7.12 7.37 -6.87
CA ILE A 69 -6.46 6.09 -6.55
C ILE A 69 -6.63 5.14 -7.75
N GLU A 70 -5.63 4.29 -8.00
CA GLU A 70 -5.71 3.24 -9.03
C GLU A 70 -5.99 1.85 -8.43
N ASP A 71 -5.40 1.55 -7.28
CA ASP A 71 -5.55 0.28 -6.57
C ASP A 71 -6.35 0.50 -5.28
N GLU A 72 -7.64 0.19 -5.34
CA GLU A 72 -8.55 0.18 -4.20
C GLU A 72 -8.00 -0.66 -3.04
N LYS A 73 -7.45 -1.84 -3.35
CA LYS A 73 -6.97 -2.77 -2.32
C LYS A 73 -5.74 -2.21 -1.62
N ALA A 74 -4.84 -1.57 -2.36
CA ALA A 74 -3.70 -0.87 -1.78
C ALA A 74 -4.16 0.26 -0.86
N PHE A 75 -5.07 1.12 -1.34
CA PHE A 75 -5.60 2.23 -0.55
C PHE A 75 -6.28 1.75 0.74
N ARG A 76 -7.18 0.77 0.65
CA ARG A 76 -7.88 0.20 1.81
C ARG A 76 -6.91 -0.40 2.82
N TRP A 77 -5.91 -1.13 2.35
CA TRP A 77 -4.91 -1.73 3.21
C TRP A 77 -4.08 -0.66 3.95
N VAL A 78 -3.67 0.43 3.26
CA VAL A 78 -2.99 1.55 3.91
C VAL A 78 -3.92 2.28 4.89
N ALA A 79 -5.18 2.48 4.52
CA ALA A 79 -6.18 3.12 5.37
C ALA A 79 -6.42 2.30 6.65
N GLU A 80 -6.50 0.98 6.57
CA GLU A 80 -6.63 0.08 7.72
C GLU A 80 -5.37 0.14 8.61
N MET A 81 -4.17 0.06 8.01
CA MET A 81 -2.92 0.20 8.75
C MET A 81 -2.80 1.54 9.49
N LYS A 82 -3.30 2.61 8.89
CA LYS A 82 -3.31 3.96 9.48
C LYS A 82 -4.53 4.22 10.37
N LYS A 83 -5.43 3.24 10.56
CA LYS A 83 -6.70 3.37 11.28
C LYS A 83 -7.59 4.50 10.76
N TYR A 84 -7.46 4.79 9.47
CA TYR A 84 -8.25 5.82 8.79
C TYR A 84 -9.59 5.29 8.31
N ASP A 85 -9.72 3.99 8.11
CA ASP A 85 -10.97 3.26 7.80
C ASP A 85 -12.10 3.54 8.80
N SER A 86 -11.75 3.76 10.08
CA SER A 86 -12.67 4.03 11.18
C SER A 86 -12.69 5.49 11.64
N ASN A 87 -11.82 6.34 11.08
CA ASN A 87 -11.68 7.75 11.48
C ASN A 87 -11.56 8.68 10.25
N ILE A 88 -12.53 8.54 9.34
CA ILE A 88 -12.61 9.34 8.14
C ILE A 88 -13.01 10.76 8.51
N LYS A 89 -12.16 11.71 8.13
CA LYS A 89 -12.37 13.13 8.40
C LYS A 89 -13.18 13.75 7.25
N PRO A 90 -14.40 14.24 7.51
CA PRO A 90 -15.16 14.96 6.51
C PRO A 90 -14.55 16.33 6.25
N GLY A 91 -14.73 16.84 5.04
CA GLY A 91 -14.17 18.14 4.67
C GLY A 91 -13.97 18.33 3.18
N ARG A 92 -13.33 19.45 2.82
CA ARG A 92 -12.88 19.72 1.46
C ARG A 92 -11.36 19.65 1.44
N TYR A 93 -10.82 18.80 0.57
CA TYR A 93 -9.40 18.54 0.46
C TYR A 93 -8.90 18.92 -0.92
N ARG A 94 -7.73 19.56 -0.95
CA ARG A 94 -6.95 19.74 -2.17
C ARG A 94 -5.99 18.55 -2.29
N VAL A 95 -6.06 17.83 -3.40
CA VAL A 95 -5.19 16.70 -3.72
C VAL A 95 -4.24 17.14 -4.84
N PRO A 96 -3.01 17.55 -4.49
CA PRO A 96 -1.92 17.78 -5.43
C PRO A 96 -1.70 16.64 -6.42
N ALA A 97 -1.25 16.99 -7.62
CA ALA A 97 -0.75 15.99 -8.57
C ALA A 97 0.51 15.27 -8.01
N GLY A 98 0.60 13.96 -8.24
CA GLY A 98 1.77 13.15 -7.85
C GLY A 98 1.83 12.73 -6.38
N LEU A 99 0.73 12.86 -5.62
CA LEU A 99 0.62 12.32 -4.26
C LEU A 99 0.65 10.78 -4.26
N ASN A 100 1.19 10.16 -3.22
CA ASN A 100 1.15 8.72 -3.02
C ASN A 100 0.27 8.37 -1.80
N ASN A 101 0.28 7.10 -1.37
CA ASN A 101 -0.53 6.64 -0.24
C ASN A 101 0.13 6.88 1.14
N ASP A 102 1.33 7.46 1.19
CA ASP A 102 2.07 7.65 2.45
C ASP A 102 1.60 8.85 3.28
#